data_AF-A0A8W7P8L1-F1
#
_entry.id   AF-A0A8W7P8L1-F1
#
_cell.length_a   1.000
_cell.length_b   1.000
_cell.length_c   1.000
_cell.angle_alpha   90.00
_cell.angle_beta   90.00
_cell.angle_gamma   90.00
#
_symmetry.space_group_name_H-M   'P 1'
#
loop_
_entity.id
_entity.type
_entity.pdbx_description
1 polymer ?
#
loop_
_entity_poly.entity_id
_entity_poly.type
_entity_poly.pdbx_seq_one_letter_code
_entity_poly.pdbx_strand_id
1 'polypeptide(L)'
;LTASMVNFQQYDKCGELEMASIDCLEAYGTVRGAKKCADLLADFQECAFMTKQIARFRAMRMERHRQGWNGERKGDGYYAPPPRVDAY
;
A
#
# COMPACT_ATOMS: atom_id res chain seq x y z
N LEU A 1 -2.75 -33.48 7.46
CA LEU A 1 -2.17 -32.12 7.35
C LEU A 1 -3.26 -31.19 6.85
N THR A 2 -4.00 -30.52 7.74
CA THR A 2 -4.83 -29.37 7.36
C THR A 2 -3.98 -28.13 7.55
N ALA A 3 -3.12 -27.85 6.56
CA ALA A 3 -2.44 -26.57 6.52
C ALA A 3 -3.48 -25.51 6.17
N SER A 4 -3.58 -24.46 6.99
CA SER A 4 -4.39 -23.29 6.70
C SER A 4 -3.91 -22.70 5.37
N MET A 5 -4.86 -22.39 4.47
CA MET A 5 -4.54 -21.64 3.27
C MET A 5 -4.02 -20.27 3.72
N VAL A 6 -2.76 -19.97 3.42
CA VAL A 6 -2.18 -18.64 3.68
C VAL A 6 -2.80 -17.68 2.66
N ASN A 7 -3.77 -16.90 3.10
CA ASN A 7 -4.45 -15.90 2.28
C ASN A 7 -4.67 -14.61 3.10
N PHE A 8 -5.11 -13.55 2.43
CA PHE A 8 -5.48 -12.27 3.03
C PHE A 8 -6.98 -12.16 3.31
N GLN A 9 -7.78 -13.21 3.05
CA GLN A 9 -9.23 -13.21 3.28
C GLN A 9 -9.62 -13.04 4.75
N GLN A 10 -8.75 -13.45 5.69
CA GLN A 10 -8.91 -13.18 7.12
C GLN A 10 -8.29 -11.84 7.55
N TYR A 11 -7.58 -11.17 6.65
CA TYR A 11 -6.89 -9.91 6.89
C TYR A 11 -7.66 -8.76 6.21
N ASP A 12 -8.45 -8.06 7.00
CA ASP A 12 -9.42 -7.04 6.56
C ASP A 12 -8.85 -5.99 5.58
N LYS A 13 -7.57 -5.63 5.76
CA LYS A 13 -6.95 -4.55 4.96
C LYS A 13 -6.78 -4.87 3.47
N CYS A 14 -6.52 -6.12 3.10
CA CYS A 14 -6.23 -6.50 1.70
C CYS A 14 -7.15 -7.60 1.15
N GLY A 15 -8.07 -8.13 1.98
CA GLY A 15 -8.96 -9.23 1.60
C GLY A 15 -9.83 -8.91 0.38
N GLU A 16 -10.38 -7.71 0.29
CA GLU A 16 -11.20 -7.31 -0.86
C GLU A 16 -10.40 -7.25 -2.17
N LEU A 17 -9.16 -6.76 -2.13
CA LEU A 17 -8.26 -6.71 -3.29
C LEU A 17 -7.82 -8.11 -3.72
N GLU A 18 -7.61 -9.01 -2.76
CA GLU A 18 -7.31 -10.43 -3.03
C GLU A 18 -8.49 -11.09 -3.76
N MET A 19 -9.72 -10.92 -3.23
CA MET A 19 -10.92 -11.49 -3.84
C MET A 19 -11.16 -10.95 -5.24
N ALA A 20 -11.07 -9.63 -5.44
CA ALA A 20 -11.23 -9.03 -6.77
C ALA A 20 -10.17 -9.52 -7.78
N SER A 21 -8.94 -9.77 -7.30
CA SER A 21 -7.86 -10.33 -8.13
C SER A 21 -8.15 -11.77 -8.54
N ILE A 22 -8.66 -12.59 -7.61
CA ILE A 22 -9.04 -13.98 -7.88
C ILE A 22 -10.21 -14.02 -8.87
N ASP A 23 -11.29 -13.26 -8.65
CA ASP A 23 -12.46 -13.22 -9.53
C ASP A 23 -12.08 -12.86 -10.97
N CYS A 24 -11.16 -11.89 -11.14
CA CYS A 24 -10.67 -11.51 -12.45
C CYS A 24 -9.85 -12.63 -13.11
N LEU A 25 -8.99 -13.31 -12.36
CA LEU A 25 -8.22 -14.44 -12.87
C LEU A 25 -9.10 -15.65 -13.22
N GLU A 26 -10.19 -15.88 -12.48
CA GLU A 26 -11.17 -16.92 -12.79
C GLU A 26 -11.90 -16.61 -14.10
N ALA A 27 -12.27 -15.34 -14.34
CA ALA A 27 -12.98 -14.93 -15.56
C ALA A 27 -12.11 -15.05 -16.83
N TYR A 28 -10.81 -14.72 -16.76
CA TYR A 28 -9.94 -14.64 -17.94
C TYR A 28 -8.93 -15.80 -18.06
N GLY A 29 -8.75 -16.59 -17.00
CA GLY A 29 -7.66 -17.54 -16.87
C GLY A 29 -6.30 -16.86 -16.67
N THR A 30 -5.28 -17.62 -16.28
CA THR A 30 -3.97 -17.08 -15.86
C THR A 30 -3.23 -16.31 -16.97
N VAL A 31 -3.22 -16.83 -18.21
CA VAL A 31 -2.44 -16.25 -19.32
C VAL A 31 -3.01 -14.91 -19.77
N ARG A 32 -4.34 -14.82 -19.97
CA ARG A 32 -4.99 -13.56 -20.38
C ARG A 32 -5.18 -12.64 -19.18
N GLY A 33 -5.44 -13.21 -18.01
CA GLY A 33 -5.58 -12.51 -16.73
C GLY A 33 -4.32 -11.74 -16.34
N ALA A 34 -3.12 -12.25 -16.63
CA ALA A 34 -1.88 -11.51 -16.39
C ALA A 34 -1.85 -10.11 -17.04
N LYS A 35 -2.54 -9.94 -18.18
CA LYS A 35 -2.67 -8.63 -18.85
C LYS A 35 -3.98 -7.92 -18.51
N LYS A 36 -5.10 -8.64 -18.42
CA LYS A 36 -6.44 -8.08 -18.20
C LYS A 36 -6.69 -7.64 -16.75
N CYS A 37 -6.06 -8.32 -15.81
CA CYS A 37 -6.17 -8.10 -14.36
C CYS A 37 -4.93 -7.40 -13.79
N ALA A 38 -4.06 -6.84 -14.65
CA ALA A 38 -2.76 -6.32 -14.24
C ALA A 38 -2.86 -5.25 -13.14
N ASP A 39 -3.85 -4.36 -13.25
CA ASP A 39 -4.05 -3.28 -12.26
C ASP A 39 -4.50 -3.84 -10.91
N LEU A 40 -5.47 -4.76 -10.88
CA LEU A 40 -5.94 -5.42 -9.66
C LEU A 40 -4.81 -6.19 -8.97
N LEU A 41 -4.03 -6.95 -9.75
CA LEU A 41 -2.88 -7.68 -9.23
C LEU A 41 -1.81 -6.75 -8.69
N ALA A 42 -1.54 -5.62 -9.36
CA ALA A 42 -0.57 -4.63 -8.92
C ALA A 42 -1.02 -3.92 -7.64
N ASP A 43 -2.32 -3.64 -7.49
CA ASP A 43 -2.87 -3.02 -6.28
C ASP A 43 -2.91 -3.99 -5.11
N PHE A 44 -3.27 -5.25 -5.33
CA PHE A 44 -3.17 -6.29 -4.31
C PHE A 44 -1.73 -6.49 -3.84
N GLN A 45 -0.77 -6.56 -4.77
CA GLN A 45 0.66 -6.62 -4.45
C GLN A 45 1.12 -5.39 -3.66
N GLU A 46 0.65 -4.20 -4.05
CA GLU A 46 0.96 -2.97 -3.31
C GLU A 46 0.40 -3.02 -1.89
N CYS A 47 -0.84 -3.46 -1.70
CA CYS A 47 -1.44 -3.60 -0.38
C CYS A 47 -0.66 -4.57 0.51
N ALA A 48 -0.26 -5.72 -0.05
CA ALA A 48 0.47 -6.77 0.68
C ALA A 48 1.90 -6.35 1.06
N PHE A 49 2.61 -5.65 0.18
CA PHE A 49 4.03 -5.33 0.37
C PHE A 49 4.32 -3.86 0.72
N MET A 50 3.33 -2.98 0.58
CA MET A 50 3.39 -1.53 0.83
C MET A 50 4.56 -0.83 0.12
N THR A 51 5.03 -1.37 -1.01
CA THR A 51 6.29 -0.94 -1.64
C THR A 51 6.22 0.51 -2.11
N LYS A 52 5.12 0.89 -2.78
CA LYS A 52 4.93 2.27 -3.27
C LYS A 52 4.67 3.21 -2.11
N GLN A 53 3.85 2.81 -1.13
CA GLN A 53 3.60 3.60 0.07
C GLN A 53 4.89 3.94 0.84
N ILE A 54 5.75 2.95 1.08
CA ILE A 54 7.04 3.14 1.77
C ILE A 54 7.98 4.02 0.94
N ALA A 55 8.06 3.81 -0.38
CA ALA A 55 8.87 4.64 -1.25
C ALA A 55 8.43 6.11 -1.22
N ARG A 56 7.11 6.36 -1.29
CA ARG A 56 6.52 7.70 -1.16
C ARG A 56 6.85 8.33 0.20
N PHE A 57 6.68 7.58 1.28
CA PHE A 57 7.03 8.04 2.62
C PHE A 57 8.50 8.45 2.73
N ARG A 58 9.41 7.62 2.21
CA ARG A 58 10.85 7.91 2.19
C ARG A 58 11.14 9.17 1.38
N ALA A 59 10.56 9.34 0.20
CA ALA A 59 10.74 10.53 -0.63
C ALA A 59 10.28 11.80 0.11
N MET A 60 9.09 11.79 0.71
CA MET A 60 8.57 12.92 1.50
C MET A 60 9.47 13.23 2.71
N ARG A 61 10.01 12.20 3.37
CA ARG A 61 10.91 12.36 4.51
C ARG A 61 12.25 12.97 4.10
N MET A 62 12.84 12.51 3.00
CA MET A 62 14.11 13.04 2.50
C MET A 62 13.97 14.50 2.08
N GLU A 63 12.89 14.86 1.39
CA GLU A 63 12.63 16.24 1.00
C GLU A 63 12.45 17.14 2.22
N ARG A 64 11.75 16.68 3.26
CA ARG A 64 11.65 17.40 4.54
C ARG A 64 13.02 17.62 5.18
N HIS A 65 13.89 16.62 5.17
CA HIS A 65 15.26 16.77 5.70
C HIS A 65 16.07 17.80 4.89
N ARG A 66 15.98 17.77 3.55
CA ARG A 66 16.58 18.78 2.66
C ARG A 66 16.12 20.19 3.02
N GLN A 67 14.81 20.40 3.13
CA GLN A 67 14.22 21.70 3.51
C GLN A 67 14.68 22.15 4.91
N GLY A 68 14.83 21.21 5.85
CA GLY A 68 15.37 21.48 7.19
C GLY A 68 16.82 21.97 7.16
N TRP A 69 17.69 21.26 6.44
CA TRP A 69 19.11 21.60 6.34
C TRP A 69 19.35 22.91 5.60
N ASN A 70 18.55 23.21 4.58
CA ASN A 70 18.57 24.49 3.88
C ASN A 70 17.92 25.64 4.68
N GLY A 71 17.28 25.34 5.81
CA GLY A 71 16.55 26.32 6.61
C GLY A 71 15.24 26.83 5.99
N GLU A 72 14.77 26.22 4.90
CA GLU A 72 13.48 26.48 4.25
C GLU A 72 12.29 26.11 5.17
N ARG A 73 12.50 25.17 6.09
CA ARG A 73 11.47 24.66 7.01
C ARG A 73 12.01 24.58 8.45
N LYS A 74 11.44 25.35 9.37
CA LYS A 74 11.92 25.49 10.77
C LYS A 74 10.78 25.36 11.80
N GLY A 75 11.14 25.04 13.04
CA GLY A 75 10.26 25.04 14.21
C GLY A 75 9.06 24.11 14.07
N ASP A 76 7.88 24.57 14.50
CA ASP A 76 6.63 23.82 14.54
C ASP A 76 6.12 23.37 13.16
N GLY A 77 6.65 23.97 12.08
CA GLY A 77 6.35 23.56 10.71
C GLY A 77 7.14 22.33 10.24
N TYR A 78 8.17 21.89 10.97
CA TYR A 78 9.07 20.82 10.51
C TYR A 78 8.37 19.46 10.41
N TYR A 79 7.60 19.07 11.42
CA TYR A 79 6.70 17.93 11.37
C TYR A 79 5.26 18.39 11.14
N ALA A 80 4.42 17.52 10.57
CA ALA A 80 2.99 17.76 10.61
C ALA A 80 2.50 17.65 12.07
N PRO A 81 1.46 18.40 12.46
CA PRO A 81 0.88 18.26 13.79
C PRO A 81 0.43 16.81 14.01
N PRO A 82 0.51 16.30 15.25
CA PRO A 82 0.04 14.96 15.56
C PRO A 82 -1.45 14.84 15.18
N PRO A 83 -1.90 13.65 14.74
CA PRO A 83 -3.32 13.40 14.56
C PRO A 83 -4.06 13.62 15.88
N ARG A 84 -5.34 14.01 15.80
CA ARG A 84 -6.18 14.15 16.98
C ARG A 84 -6.35 12.80 17.68
N VAL A 85 -6.58 12.84 18.99
CA VAL A 85 -6.72 11.63 19.82
C VAL A 85 -7.91 10.76 19.37
N ASP A 86 -8.90 11.37 18.71
CA ASP A 86 -10.13 10.76 18.20
C ASP A 86 -10.07 10.37 16.71
N ALA A 87 -8.88 10.27 16.11
CA ALA A 87 -8.73 10.06 14.66
C ALA A 87 -8.85 8.59 14.19
N TYR A 88 -9.59 7.73 14.89
CA TYR A 88 -9.77 6.30 14.56
C TYR A 88 -11.21 5.96 14.22
#